data_AF-A0A7R9CBL3-F1
#
_entry.id   AF-A0A7R9CBL3-F1
#
_cell.length_a   1.000
_cell.length_b   1.000
_cell.length_c   1.000
_cell.angle_alpha   90.00
_cell.angle_beta   90.00
_cell.angle_gamma   90.00
#
_symmetry.space_group_name_H-M   'P 1'
#
loop_
_entity.id
_entity.type
_entity.pdbx_description
1 polymer ?
#
loop_
_entity_poly.entity_id
_entity_poly.type
_entity_poly.pdbx_seq_one_letter_code
_entity_poly.pdbx_strand_id
1 'polypeptide(L)'
;MYHYTSADDITLDWTLRHGRSSALSVALKEAGKQVYADPNKEKICRVLLAYLMADRVPIAMNGVRGCGYLFQHLMLTGQLPLPQQLLTPFVRTMNHSSNEVKQILARVCCVLGKTVPPQQMAPELLKLVIPMLVNGTKEKNSYVKANSEFALVAVLRLRFDDEMTQRCLNLLDIGARESLSDVITKVLRKVANQPEGKDEELDDTLIT
;
A
#
# COMPACT_ATOMS: atom_id res chain seq x y z
N MET A 1 -20.69 16.51 9.74
CA MET A 1 -19.46 15.79 10.12
C MET A 1 -18.31 16.08 9.14
N TYR A 2 -18.02 17.36 8.82
CA TYR A 2 -17.08 17.70 7.73
C TYR A 2 -16.01 18.77 8.06
N HIS A 3 -15.86 19.17 9.34
CA HIS A 3 -14.94 20.26 9.72
C HIS A 3 -13.63 19.83 10.42
N TYR A 4 -13.38 18.54 10.66
CA TYR A 4 -12.22 18.11 11.47
C TYR A 4 -10.94 17.74 10.70
N THR A 5 -10.94 17.78 9.36
CA THR A 5 -9.78 17.42 8.53
C THR A 5 -9.02 18.64 8.02
N SER A 6 -8.85 19.71 8.81
CA SER A 6 -7.85 20.74 8.48
C SER A 6 -6.46 20.08 8.37
N ALA A 7 -5.55 20.67 7.57
CA ALA A 7 -4.19 20.19 7.35
C ALA A 7 -3.56 19.62 8.64
N ASP A 8 -2.76 18.55 8.53
CA ASP A 8 -2.12 17.95 9.70
C ASP A 8 -1.26 19.01 10.41
N ASP A 9 -1.74 19.46 11.56
CA ASP A 9 -1.09 20.47 12.37
C ASP A 9 -0.18 19.73 13.35
N ILE A 10 1.11 19.75 13.04
CA ILE A 10 2.15 19.05 13.79
C ILE A 10 2.31 19.56 15.23
N THR A 11 1.75 20.74 15.55
CA THR A 11 1.80 21.33 16.90
C THR A 11 0.72 20.76 17.83
N LEU A 12 -0.28 20.07 17.29
CA LEU A 12 -1.33 19.41 18.07
C LEU A 12 -0.80 18.21 18.84
N ASP A 13 -1.49 17.87 19.92
CA ASP A 13 -1.26 16.65 20.67
C ASP A 13 -1.23 15.42 19.74
N TRP A 14 -0.23 14.57 19.92
CA TRP A 14 0.00 13.44 19.03
C TRP A 14 -1.16 12.43 19.06
N THR A 15 -1.87 12.32 20.18
CA THR A 15 -3.05 11.44 20.31
C THR A 15 -4.20 11.96 19.46
N LEU A 16 -4.39 13.29 19.42
CA LEU A 16 -5.38 13.91 18.53
C LEU A 16 -5.01 13.69 17.06
N ARG A 17 -3.74 13.86 16.70
CA ARG A 17 -3.26 13.59 15.33
C ARG A 17 -3.44 12.12 14.96
N HIS A 18 -3.15 11.19 15.88
CA HIS A 18 -3.41 9.77 15.72
C HIS A 18 -4.90 9.50 15.46
N GLY A 19 -5.80 10.00 16.31
CA GLY A 19 -7.25 9.86 16.13
C GLY A 19 -7.74 10.40 14.78
N ARG A 20 -7.23 11.55 14.34
CA ARG A 20 -7.56 12.10 13.01
C ARG A 20 -7.05 11.23 11.86
N SER A 21 -5.83 10.71 11.97
CA SER A 21 -5.26 9.82 10.95
C SER A 21 -6.04 8.50 10.84
N SER A 22 -6.47 7.92 11.96
CA SER A 22 -7.33 6.74 12.00
C SER A 22 -8.70 7.03 11.40
N ALA A 23 -9.32 8.15 11.77
CA ALA A 23 -10.62 8.53 11.24
C ALA A 23 -10.57 8.76 9.71
N LEU A 24 -9.51 9.36 9.19
CA LEU A 24 -9.36 9.56 7.75
C LEU A 24 -9.14 8.24 7.01
N SER A 25 -8.31 7.33 7.53
CA SER A 25 -8.07 6.04 6.87
C SER A 25 -9.36 5.21 6.78
N VAL A 26 -10.15 5.15 7.87
CA VAL A 26 -11.46 4.50 7.89
C VAL A 26 -12.45 5.21 6.95
N ALA A 27 -12.50 6.54 6.95
CA ALA A 27 -13.38 7.28 6.05
C ALA A 27 -13.06 7.03 4.56
N LEU A 28 -11.78 6.85 4.21
CA LEU A 28 -11.37 6.47 2.85
C LEU A 28 -11.75 5.03 2.49
N LYS A 29 -11.69 4.10 3.46
CA LYS A 29 -12.16 2.71 3.30
C LYS A 29 -13.66 2.66 3.02
N GLU A 30 -14.47 3.31 3.87
CA GLU A 30 -15.93 3.18 3.86
C GLU A 30 -16.62 4.13 2.88
N ALA A 31 -16.05 5.32 2.67
CA ALA A 31 -16.69 6.42 1.95
C ALA A 31 -15.73 7.15 1.00
N GLY A 32 -14.85 6.41 0.32
CA GLY A 32 -13.84 6.95 -0.59
C GLY A 32 -14.39 7.95 -1.62
N LYS A 33 -15.59 7.68 -2.18
CA LYS A 33 -16.26 8.56 -3.16
C LYS A 33 -16.62 9.93 -2.56
N GLN A 34 -17.08 9.96 -1.31
CA GLN A 34 -17.52 11.16 -0.62
C GLN A 34 -16.33 11.93 -0.03
N VAL A 35 -15.31 11.21 0.44
CA VAL A 35 -14.11 11.80 1.04
C VAL A 35 -13.19 12.38 -0.03
N TYR A 36 -12.95 11.65 -1.12
CA TYR A 36 -12.13 12.07 -2.25
C TYR A 36 -12.95 12.71 -3.38
N ALA A 37 -13.74 13.73 -3.03
CA ALA A 37 -14.53 14.53 -3.95
C ALA A 37 -13.98 15.95 -4.06
N ASP A 38 -14.24 16.63 -5.17
CA ASP A 38 -13.93 18.06 -5.29
C ASP A 38 -14.80 18.87 -4.31
N PRO A 39 -14.25 19.92 -3.67
CA PRO A 39 -12.90 20.49 -3.83
C PRO A 39 -11.83 19.87 -2.90
N ASN A 40 -12.13 18.77 -2.20
CA ASN A 40 -11.30 18.24 -1.12
C ASN A 40 -10.10 17.39 -1.58
N LYS A 41 -10.03 16.98 -2.85
CA LYS A 41 -9.01 16.05 -3.36
C LYS A 41 -7.57 16.46 -3.02
N GLU A 42 -7.20 17.71 -3.28
CA GLU A 42 -5.85 18.20 -3.01
C GLU A 42 -5.55 18.20 -1.51
N LYS A 43 -6.52 18.61 -0.69
CA LYS A 43 -6.42 18.63 0.76
C LYS A 43 -6.19 17.23 1.33
N ILE A 44 -6.94 16.23 0.84
CA ILE A 44 -6.79 14.83 1.26
C ILE A 44 -5.38 14.32 0.91
N CYS A 45 -4.89 14.59 -0.30
CA CYS A 45 -3.52 14.20 -0.66
C CYS A 45 -2.48 14.87 0.23
N ARG A 46 -2.63 16.16 0.56
CA ARG A 46 -1.70 16.88 1.45
C ARG A 46 -1.68 16.29 2.86
N VAL A 47 -2.84 15.93 3.40
CA VAL A 47 -2.95 15.31 4.73
C VAL A 47 -2.35 13.90 4.74
N LEU A 48 -2.64 13.08 3.72
CA LEU A 48 -2.04 11.75 3.59
C LEU A 48 -0.52 11.82 3.46
N LEU A 49 0.00 12.78 2.70
CA LEU A 49 1.44 13.01 2.59
C LEU A 49 2.07 13.34 3.95
N ALA A 50 1.42 14.22 4.73
CA ALA A 50 1.88 14.55 6.07
C ALA A 50 1.89 13.32 7.00
N TYR A 51 0.85 12.48 6.94
CA TYR A 51 0.81 11.24 7.71
C TYR A 51 1.88 10.24 7.31
N LEU A 52 2.15 10.04 6.01
CA LEU A 52 3.24 9.17 5.54
C LEU A 52 4.62 9.62 6.05
N MET A 53 4.79 10.91 6.31
CA MET A 53 6.02 11.51 6.82
C MET A 53 6.05 11.67 8.35
N ALA A 54 5.02 11.20 9.05
CA ALA A 54 4.94 11.36 10.50
C ALA A 54 6.02 10.56 11.22
N ASP A 55 6.61 11.19 12.23
CA ASP A 55 7.59 10.61 13.16
C ASP A 55 6.98 9.52 14.06
N ARG A 56 5.67 9.64 14.33
CA ARG A 56 4.93 8.67 15.14
C ARG A 56 4.46 7.51 14.27
N VAL A 57 4.99 6.32 14.56
CA VAL A 57 4.68 5.07 13.86
C VAL A 57 3.18 4.84 13.63
N PRO A 58 2.28 4.99 14.63
CA PRO A 58 0.85 4.78 14.40
C PRO A 58 0.24 5.72 13.35
N ILE A 59 0.68 6.97 13.30
CA ILE A 59 0.22 7.97 12.32
C ILE A 59 0.73 7.60 10.92
N ALA A 60 2.01 7.21 10.82
CA ALA A 60 2.60 6.75 9.56
C ALA A 60 1.89 5.51 9.01
N MET A 61 1.58 4.53 9.87
CA MET A 61 0.81 3.35 9.47
C MET A 61 -0.59 3.73 8.94
N ASN A 62 -1.27 4.68 9.57
CA ASN A 62 -2.55 5.18 9.07
C ASN A 62 -2.43 5.94 7.75
N GLY A 63 -1.34 6.67 7.54
CA GLY A 63 -1.02 7.28 6.24
C GLY A 63 -0.86 6.23 5.13
N VAL A 64 -0.18 5.12 5.42
CA VAL A 64 -0.04 3.98 4.49
C VAL A 64 -1.40 3.34 4.18
N ARG A 65 -2.21 3.04 5.21
CA ARG A 65 -3.57 2.49 5.04
C ARG A 65 -4.46 3.42 4.23
N GLY A 66 -4.49 4.71 4.57
CA GLY A 66 -5.29 5.72 3.86
C GLY A 66 -4.92 5.84 2.39
N CYS A 67 -3.63 5.84 2.05
CA CYS A 67 -3.18 5.77 0.66
C CYS A 67 -3.63 4.48 -0.03
N GLY A 68 -3.52 3.33 0.65
CA GLY A 68 -4.01 2.04 0.16
C GLY A 68 -5.48 2.07 -0.21
N TYR A 69 -6.34 2.51 0.70
CA TYR A 69 -7.79 2.62 0.46
C TYR A 69 -8.13 3.63 -0.64
N LEU A 70 -7.43 4.77 -0.69
CA LEU A 70 -7.61 5.74 -1.77
C LEU A 70 -7.24 5.14 -3.14
N PHE A 71 -6.08 4.49 -3.26
CA PHE A 71 -5.65 3.88 -4.51
C PHE A 71 -6.57 2.75 -4.93
N GLN A 72 -7.03 1.92 -3.98
CA GLN A 72 -8.03 0.89 -4.22
C GLN A 72 -9.31 1.49 -4.80
N HIS A 73 -9.87 2.51 -4.15
CA HIS A 73 -11.08 3.19 -4.60
C HIS A 73 -10.94 3.75 -6.03
N LEU A 74 -9.83 4.43 -6.29
CA LEU A 74 -9.57 5.05 -7.61
C LEU A 74 -9.42 3.98 -8.71
N MET A 75 -8.70 2.88 -8.45
CA MET A 75 -8.57 1.78 -9.41
C MET A 75 -9.91 1.09 -9.66
N LEU A 76 -10.67 0.76 -8.61
CA LEU A 76 -11.96 0.06 -8.73
C LEU A 76 -13.05 0.91 -9.41
N THR A 77 -12.98 2.24 -9.29
CA THR A 77 -13.92 3.16 -9.94
C THR A 77 -13.44 3.70 -11.29
N GLY A 78 -12.26 3.26 -11.76
CA GLY A 78 -11.69 3.72 -13.03
C GLY A 78 -11.22 5.17 -13.04
N GLN A 79 -11.04 5.80 -11.87
CA GLN A 79 -10.56 7.18 -11.71
C GLN A 79 -9.03 7.24 -11.73
N LEU A 80 -8.44 6.92 -12.88
CA LEU A 80 -7.01 7.03 -13.15
C LEU A 80 -6.70 8.34 -13.90
N PRO A 81 -5.48 8.91 -13.79
CA PRO A 81 -4.30 8.38 -13.10
C PRO A 81 -4.35 8.52 -11.57
N LEU A 82 -3.53 7.74 -10.86
CA LEU A 82 -3.39 7.89 -9.42
C LEU A 82 -2.72 9.24 -9.04
N PRO A 83 -2.97 9.79 -7.83
CA PRO A 83 -2.36 11.03 -7.38
C PRO A 83 -0.83 10.91 -7.27
N GLN A 84 -0.12 11.47 -8.25
CA GLN A 84 1.33 11.28 -8.43
C GLN A 84 2.16 11.70 -7.20
N GLN A 85 1.72 12.76 -6.51
CA GLN A 85 2.37 13.26 -5.29
C GLN A 85 2.38 12.25 -4.13
N LEU A 86 1.49 11.24 -4.13
CA LEU A 86 1.44 10.22 -3.08
C LEU A 86 2.24 8.97 -3.42
N LEU A 87 2.43 8.65 -4.71
CA LEU A 87 3.00 7.37 -5.14
C LEU A 87 4.41 7.13 -4.57
N THR A 88 5.33 8.06 -4.80
CA THR A 88 6.72 7.92 -4.35
C THR A 88 6.84 7.92 -2.82
N PRO A 89 6.21 8.86 -2.08
CA PRO A 89 6.19 8.81 -0.61
C PRO A 89 5.60 7.51 -0.05
N PHE A 90 4.51 7.02 -0.65
CA PHE A 90 3.87 5.76 -0.25
C PHE A 90 4.82 4.57 -0.39
N VAL A 91 5.42 4.34 -1.56
CA VAL A 91 6.30 3.16 -1.76
C VAL A 91 7.60 3.25 -0.96
N ARG A 92 8.08 4.48 -0.66
CA ARG A 92 9.27 4.71 0.17
C ARG A 92 9.08 4.29 1.62
N THR A 93 7.84 4.08 2.08
CA THR A 93 7.59 3.56 3.43
C THR A 93 8.13 2.13 3.64
N MET A 94 8.48 1.40 2.56
CA MET A 94 9.22 0.12 2.64
C MET A 94 10.65 0.30 3.17
N ASN A 95 11.18 1.52 3.14
CA ASN A 95 12.50 1.87 3.70
C ASN A 95 12.39 2.56 5.06
N HIS A 96 11.19 2.61 5.66
CA HIS A 96 10.98 3.28 6.94
C HIS A 96 11.77 2.60 8.08
N SER A 97 12.18 3.36 9.10
CA SER A 97 12.96 2.82 10.22
C SER A 97 12.18 1.80 11.06
N SER A 98 10.87 1.98 11.19
CA SER A 98 9.96 1.01 11.83
C SER A 98 9.59 -0.15 10.89
N ASN A 99 9.82 -1.37 11.38
CA ASN A 99 9.39 -2.61 10.71
C ASN A 99 7.86 -2.72 10.62
N GLU A 100 7.09 -2.09 11.50
CA GLU A 100 5.62 -2.13 11.46
C GLU A 100 5.10 -1.33 10.26
N VAL A 101 5.71 -0.18 9.96
CA VAL A 101 5.39 0.63 8.78
C VAL A 101 5.71 -0.12 7.49
N LYS A 102 6.83 -0.85 7.46
CA LYS A 102 7.21 -1.70 6.31
C LYS A 102 6.23 -2.85 6.11
N GLN A 103 5.83 -3.53 7.19
CA GLN A 103 4.85 -4.60 7.16
C GLN A 103 3.49 -4.13 6.66
N ILE A 104 2.99 -2.98 7.16
CA ILE A 104 1.68 -2.48 6.72
C ILE A 104 1.69 -2.09 5.24
N LEU A 105 2.78 -1.55 4.70
CA LEU A 105 2.89 -1.31 3.25
C LEU A 105 2.76 -2.62 2.46
N ALA A 106 3.51 -3.65 2.85
CA ALA A 106 3.42 -4.96 2.20
C ALA A 106 2.00 -5.54 2.28
N ARG A 107 1.35 -5.50 3.45
CA ARG A 107 -0.04 -5.95 3.63
C ARG A 107 -1.02 -5.17 2.76
N VAL A 108 -0.90 -3.84 2.69
CA VAL A 108 -1.71 -3.01 1.80
C VAL A 108 -1.54 -3.45 0.35
N CYS A 109 -0.30 -3.69 -0.10
CA CYS A 109 -0.04 -4.17 -1.46
C CYS A 109 -0.63 -5.56 -1.72
N CYS A 110 -0.58 -6.45 -0.73
CA CYS A 110 -1.22 -7.77 -0.80
C CYS A 110 -2.73 -7.63 -1.01
N VAL A 111 -3.40 -6.79 -0.21
CA VAL A 111 -4.84 -6.54 -0.37
C VAL A 111 -5.16 -5.93 -1.72
N LEU A 112 -4.39 -4.96 -2.20
CA LEU A 112 -4.57 -4.41 -3.55
C LEU A 112 -4.47 -5.49 -4.62
N GLY A 113 -3.45 -6.36 -4.56
CA GLY A 113 -3.27 -7.48 -5.50
C GLY A 113 -4.43 -8.48 -5.49
N LYS A 114 -5.04 -8.72 -4.32
CA LYS A 114 -6.20 -9.62 -4.16
C LYS A 114 -7.52 -8.99 -4.61
N THR A 115 -7.71 -7.70 -4.33
CA THR A 115 -9.02 -7.04 -4.47
C THR A 115 -9.20 -6.30 -5.79
N VAL A 116 -8.13 -5.75 -6.37
CA VAL A 116 -8.20 -4.99 -7.62
C VAL A 116 -7.99 -5.96 -8.80
N PRO A 117 -8.91 -5.98 -9.79
CA PRO A 117 -8.74 -6.76 -11.02
C PRO A 117 -7.43 -6.42 -11.75
N PRO A 118 -6.75 -7.37 -12.41
CA PRO A 118 -5.46 -7.12 -13.06
C PRO A 118 -5.53 -5.92 -14.00
N GLN A 119 -6.59 -5.85 -14.82
CA GLN A 119 -6.75 -4.83 -15.86
C GLN A 119 -6.92 -3.42 -15.27
N GLN A 120 -7.36 -3.31 -14.00
CA GLN A 120 -7.53 -2.04 -13.29
C GLN A 120 -6.31 -1.64 -12.45
N MET A 121 -5.34 -2.54 -12.26
CA MET A 121 -4.10 -2.22 -11.54
C MET A 121 -3.32 -1.14 -12.29
N ALA A 122 -3.08 -0.02 -11.61
CA ALA A 122 -2.38 1.14 -12.14
C ALA A 122 -0.90 0.80 -12.47
N PRO A 123 -0.46 0.89 -13.74
CA PRO A 123 0.90 0.56 -14.14
C PRO A 123 1.96 1.41 -13.42
N GLU A 124 1.67 2.68 -13.15
CA GLU A 124 2.56 3.59 -12.42
C GLU A 124 2.81 3.14 -10.98
N LEU A 125 1.81 2.54 -10.32
CA LEU A 125 1.97 1.97 -8.98
C LEU A 125 2.80 0.68 -9.05
N LEU A 126 2.50 -0.21 -10.00
CA LEU A 126 3.22 -1.48 -10.17
C LEU A 126 4.73 -1.26 -10.39
N LYS A 127 5.08 -0.32 -11.27
CA LYS A 127 6.47 0.06 -11.56
C LYS A 127 7.25 0.49 -10.33
N LEU A 128 6.58 1.15 -9.39
CA LEU A 128 7.21 1.67 -8.18
C LEU A 128 7.21 0.67 -7.03
N VAL A 129 6.11 -0.08 -6.86
CA VAL A 129 5.92 -0.94 -5.69
C VAL A 129 6.67 -2.26 -5.80
N ILE A 130 6.76 -2.84 -7.01
CA ILE A 130 7.38 -4.15 -7.20
C ILE A 130 8.88 -4.14 -6.83
N PRO A 131 9.70 -3.18 -7.30
CA PRO A 131 11.10 -3.11 -6.87
C PRO A 131 11.24 -2.92 -5.35
N MET A 132 10.34 -2.14 -4.73
CA MET A 132 10.35 -1.92 -3.29
C MET A 132 10.00 -3.21 -2.51
N LEU A 133 9.00 -3.97 -2.94
CA LEU A 133 8.67 -5.26 -2.33
C LEU A 133 9.78 -6.29 -2.52
N VAL A 134 10.47 -6.30 -3.66
CA VAL A 134 11.68 -7.12 -3.89
C VAL A 134 12.80 -6.75 -2.92
N ASN A 135 12.94 -5.48 -2.54
CA ASN A 135 13.83 -5.09 -1.44
C ASN A 135 13.32 -5.61 -0.10
N GLY A 136 12.01 -5.55 0.14
CA GLY A 136 11.36 -6.11 1.31
C GLY A 136 11.63 -7.61 1.52
N THR A 137 11.74 -8.42 0.46
CA THR A 137 12.10 -9.85 0.59
C THR A 137 13.54 -10.10 1.05
N LYS A 138 14.37 -9.05 1.11
CA LYS A 138 15.78 -9.10 1.54
C LYS A 138 15.98 -8.51 2.95
N GLU A 139 14.90 -8.06 3.60
CA GLU A 139 14.96 -7.49 4.93
C GLU A 139 15.39 -8.52 5.99
N LYS A 140 16.12 -8.04 7.01
CA LYS A 140 16.54 -8.85 8.16
C LYS A 140 15.35 -9.27 9.04
N ASN A 141 14.34 -8.41 9.13
CA ASN A 141 13.14 -8.71 9.90
C ASN A 141 12.29 -9.76 9.15
N SER A 142 12.07 -10.91 9.78
CA SER A 142 11.35 -12.03 9.17
C SER A 142 9.90 -11.70 8.80
N TYR A 143 9.22 -10.87 9.58
CA TYR A 143 7.85 -10.46 9.29
C TYR A 143 7.77 -9.52 8.09
N VAL A 144 8.67 -8.54 7.97
CA VAL A 144 8.74 -7.66 6.78
C VAL A 144 9.01 -8.50 5.53
N LYS A 145 9.96 -9.43 5.63
CA LYS A 145 10.30 -10.35 4.56
C LYS A 145 9.09 -11.19 4.12
N ALA A 146 8.46 -11.90 5.05
CA ALA A 146 7.31 -12.75 4.76
C ALA A 146 6.13 -11.96 4.17
N ASN A 147 5.79 -10.80 4.75
CA ASN A 147 4.73 -9.95 4.23
C ASN A 147 5.03 -9.46 2.81
N SER A 148 6.29 -9.12 2.51
CA SER A 148 6.70 -8.69 1.16
C SER A 148 6.61 -9.84 0.14
N GLU A 149 6.97 -11.05 0.55
CA GLU A 149 6.82 -12.26 -0.28
C GLU A 149 5.33 -12.54 -0.59
N PHE A 150 4.46 -12.50 0.42
CA PHE A 150 3.01 -12.65 0.21
C PHE A 150 2.42 -11.55 -0.67
N ALA A 151 2.85 -10.30 -0.46
CA ALA A 151 2.43 -9.18 -1.29
C ALA A 151 2.82 -9.37 -2.76
N LEU A 152 4.04 -9.83 -3.05
CA LEU A 152 4.46 -10.14 -4.42
C LEU A 152 3.67 -11.31 -5.01
N VAL A 153 3.41 -12.38 -4.26
CA VAL A 153 2.57 -13.49 -4.71
C VAL A 153 1.17 -12.99 -5.12
N ALA A 154 0.57 -12.10 -4.32
CA ALA A 154 -0.74 -11.53 -4.60
C ALA A 154 -0.73 -10.56 -5.80
N VAL A 155 0.20 -9.60 -5.83
CA VAL A 155 0.30 -8.58 -6.90
C VAL A 155 0.61 -9.22 -8.26
N LEU A 156 1.49 -10.21 -8.30
CA LEU A 156 1.88 -10.93 -9.52
C LEU A 156 0.90 -12.06 -9.89
N ARG A 157 -0.02 -12.40 -8.97
CA ARG A 157 -1.01 -13.48 -9.13
C ARG A 157 -0.37 -14.84 -9.39
N LEU A 158 0.74 -15.15 -8.71
CA LEU A 158 1.54 -16.36 -8.95
C LEU A 158 0.83 -17.70 -8.71
N ARG A 159 -0.36 -17.67 -8.10
CA ARG A 159 -1.24 -18.84 -7.88
C ARG A 159 -2.19 -19.11 -9.04
N PHE A 160 -2.25 -18.21 -10.02
CA PHE A 160 -3.10 -18.29 -11.20
C PHE A 160 -2.21 -18.52 -12.44
N ASP A 161 -2.58 -17.92 -13.57
CA ASP A 161 -1.75 -17.89 -14.77
C ASP A 161 -0.57 -16.91 -14.65
N ASP A 162 0.31 -16.94 -15.66
CA ASP A 162 1.50 -16.10 -15.72
C ASP A 162 1.24 -14.74 -16.43
N GLU A 163 0.00 -14.40 -16.81
CA GLU A 163 -0.30 -13.17 -17.59
C GLU A 163 0.09 -11.91 -16.82
N MET A 164 -0.36 -11.82 -15.56
CA MET A 164 -0.05 -10.67 -14.70
C MET A 164 1.46 -10.60 -14.40
N THR A 165 2.11 -11.75 -14.25
CA THR A 165 3.56 -11.82 -14.00
C THR A 165 4.34 -11.29 -15.20
N GLN A 166 4.01 -11.73 -16.42
CA GLN A 166 4.65 -11.25 -17.65
C GLN A 166 4.40 -9.76 -17.88
N ARG A 167 3.16 -9.29 -17.63
CA ARG A 167 2.84 -7.87 -17.68
C ARG A 167 3.72 -7.07 -16.72
N CYS A 168 3.87 -7.51 -15.47
CA CYS A 168 4.71 -6.83 -14.49
C CYS A 168 6.17 -6.80 -14.90
N LEU A 169 6.74 -7.91 -15.38
CA LEU A 169 8.12 -7.96 -15.87
C LEU A 169 8.36 -6.96 -17.01
N ASN A 170 7.41 -6.84 -17.95
CA ASN A 170 7.52 -5.92 -19.08
C ASN A 170 7.43 -4.44 -18.69
N LEU A 171 6.84 -4.11 -17.54
CA LEU A 171 6.77 -2.73 -17.04
C LEU A 171 8.09 -2.23 -16.43
N LEU A 172 8.95 -3.17 -16.01
CA LEU A 172 10.17 -2.88 -15.27
C LEU A 172 11.38 -2.67 -16.18
N ASP A 173 12.33 -1.87 -15.71
CA ASP A 173 13.67 -1.81 -16.29
C ASP A 173 14.41 -3.16 -16.14
N ILE A 174 15.52 -3.29 -16.84
CA ILE A 174 16.27 -4.55 -16.93
C ILE A 174 16.69 -5.05 -15.54
N GLY A 175 17.24 -4.17 -14.69
CA GLY A 175 17.75 -4.56 -13.37
C GLY A 175 16.65 -4.98 -12.39
N ALA A 176 15.54 -4.24 -12.36
CA ALA A 176 14.38 -4.60 -11.54
C ALA A 176 13.71 -5.89 -12.04
N ARG A 177 13.63 -6.09 -13.37
CA ARG A 177 13.09 -7.30 -13.98
C ARG A 177 13.91 -8.54 -13.65
N GLU A 178 15.23 -8.47 -13.74
CA GLU A 178 16.14 -9.57 -13.37
C GLU A 178 16.00 -9.89 -11.87
N SER A 179 16.04 -8.86 -11.02
CA SER A 179 15.87 -9.03 -9.58
C SER A 179 14.54 -9.69 -9.21
N LEU A 180 13.45 -9.29 -9.87
CA LEU A 180 12.14 -9.89 -9.67
C LEU A 180 12.11 -11.35 -10.13
N SER A 181 12.65 -11.65 -11.31
CA SER A 181 12.70 -13.01 -11.88
C SER A 181 13.43 -13.98 -10.97
N ASP A 182 14.55 -13.52 -10.39
CA ASP A 182 15.33 -14.25 -9.40
C ASP A 182 14.52 -14.57 -8.15
N VAL A 183 13.82 -13.59 -7.59
CA VAL A 183 12.99 -13.75 -6.40
C VAL A 183 11.79 -14.66 -6.67
N ILE A 184 11.14 -14.54 -7.84
CA ILE A 184 10.06 -15.44 -8.26
C ILE A 184 10.53 -16.89 -8.23
N THR A 185 11.66 -17.17 -8.88
CA THR A 185 12.18 -18.54 -9.08
C THR A 185 12.70 -19.15 -7.77
N LYS A 186 13.47 -18.38 -6.99
CA LYS A 186 14.15 -18.89 -5.78
C LYS A 186 13.22 -18.98 -4.58
N VAL A 187 12.23 -18.08 -4.49
CA VAL A 187 11.41 -17.85 -3.30
C VAL A 187 9.91 -17.97 -3.61
N LEU A 188 9.36 -17.09 -4.44
CA LEU A 188 7.90 -16.87 -4.47
C LEU A 188 7.12 -18.05 -5.03
N ARG A 189 7.65 -18.83 -5.96
CA ARG A 189 6.98 -20.06 -6.44
C ARG A 189 6.75 -21.07 -5.30
N LYS A 190 7.66 -21.15 -4.33
CA LYS A 190 7.48 -21.99 -3.14
C LYS A 190 6.37 -21.42 -2.23
N VAL A 191 6.36 -20.10 -2.03
CA VAL A 191 5.36 -19.40 -1.22
C VAL A 191 3.96 -19.50 -1.84
N ALA A 192 3.85 -19.39 -3.17
CA ALA A 192 2.60 -19.54 -3.90
C ALA A 192 1.98 -20.94 -3.77
N ASN A 193 2.80 -21.98 -3.59
CA ASN A 193 2.35 -23.35 -3.40
C ASN A 193 1.94 -23.67 -1.95
N GLN A 194 2.22 -22.78 -0.99
CA GLN A 194 1.77 -22.98 0.39
C GLN A 194 0.27 -22.65 0.51
N PRO A 195 -0.48 -23.29 1.42
CA PRO A 195 -1.85 -22.90 1.71
C PRO A 195 -1.92 -21.41 2.05
N GLU A 196 -2.98 -20.73 1.63
CA GLU A 196 -3.19 -19.34 2.07
C GLU A 196 -3.39 -19.32 3.58
N GLY A 197 -2.61 -18.49 4.26
CA GLY A 197 -2.86 -18.17 5.67
C GLY A 197 -4.19 -17.43 5.82
N LYS A 198 -4.66 -17.25 7.06
CA LYS A 198 -5.81 -16.38 7.31
C LYS A 198 -5.51 -14.98 6.76
N ASP A 199 -6.48 -14.38 6.08
CA ASP A 199 -6.37 -12.99 5.63
C ASP A 199 -6.17 -12.09 6.86
N GLU A 200 -5.03 -11.40 6.91
CA GLU A 200 -4.79 -10.37 7.93
C GLU A 200 -5.57 -9.11 7.56
N GLU A 201 -6.53 -8.73 8.39
CA GLU A 201 -7.36 -7.55 8.18
C GLU A 201 -6.51 -6.27 8.24
N LEU A 202 -6.67 -5.34 7.29
CA LEU A 202 -5.94 -4.07 7.32
C LEU A 202 -6.47 -3.09 8.37
N ASP A 203 -7.70 -3.31 8.80
CA ASP A 203 -8.44 -2.44 9.69
C ASP A 203 -8.39 -2.97 11.12
N ASP A 204 -7.50 -2.39 11.93
CA ASP A 204 -7.37 -2.73 13.35
C ASP A 204 -8.31 -1.87 14.21
N THR A 205 -9.24 -1.10 13.63
CA THR A 205 -10.15 -0.21 14.38
C THR A 205 -11.39 -0.91 14.90
N LEU A 206 -11.66 -2.13 14.42
CA LEU A 206 -12.70 -2.99 14.96
C LEU A 206 -12.11 -3.81 16.10
N ILE A 207 -12.40 -3.40 17.34
CA ILE A 207 -12.16 -4.25 18.52
C ILE A 207 -13.20 -5.37 18.42
N THR A 208 -12.76 -6.59 18.12
CA THR A 208 -13.62 -7.79 18.13
C THR A 208 -13.74 -8.36 19.54
#